data_AF-A0A9J7BNU1-F1
#
_entry.id   AF-A0A9J7BNU1-F1
#
_cell.length_a   1.000
_cell.length_b   1.000
_cell.length_c   1.000
_cell.angle_alpha   90.00
_cell.angle_beta   90.00
_cell.angle_gamma   90.00
#
_symmetry.space_group_name_H-M   'P 1'
#
loop_
_entity.id
_entity.type
_entity.pdbx_description
1 polymer ?
#
loop_
_entity_poly.entity_id
_entity_poly.type
_entity_poly.pdbx_seq_one_letter_code
_entity_poly.pdbx_strand_id
1 'polypeptide(L)'
;MKKRLEIDNSTLHEVVERLTAAAGIDPDSLEVSRIRWTIELRCRHLHLASASEYLVLLKTSRDELDELIDALVIQETRFFRDPAVFENIRQWAMKARDAGQGPLRILSAPCSTGQEAYSLAATLRMAGFAAKDFRIDGFDISRAALSTAMRGVYADGALQHVPAELQRACGVLRNHHWHMHEELRARIRFERRNLAVEGALDADAGYHLILCRNLFIYLNAGARAVLADALASALLPGGLLIVGAGDRIAEVNARFVPVKPAAGFGFVHRAHAPAQRALRAARNSTATAPPVRVRFEGSIAPSVRPDSPAIEFYRRAMEYKERGNLRQAERRCRQALYLAPGYLPALELLQSLWHVHPNARLRRALSARILRVRGEIGALAGLTSLSEEA
;
A
#
# COMPACT_ATOMS: atom_id res chain seq x y z
N MET A 1 -1.22 27.83 -27.48
CA MET A 1 -1.71 27.59 -26.11
C MET A 1 -3.20 27.29 -26.16
N LYS A 2 -3.64 26.05 -25.91
CA LYS A 2 -5.09 25.77 -25.76
C LYS A 2 -5.57 26.38 -24.44
N LYS A 3 -6.68 27.13 -24.51
CA LYS A 3 -7.32 27.80 -23.35
C LYS A 3 -7.56 26.77 -22.23
N ARG A 4 -7.18 27.10 -21.01
CA ARG A 4 -7.45 26.26 -19.83
C ARG A 4 -8.96 26.21 -19.63
N LEU A 5 -9.49 25.02 -19.36
CA LEU A 5 -10.92 24.83 -19.17
C LEU A 5 -11.26 25.34 -17.76
N GLU A 6 -12.09 26.37 -17.66
CA GLU A 6 -12.51 26.89 -16.35
C GLU A 6 -13.46 25.87 -15.70
N ILE A 7 -13.15 25.50 -14.46
CA ILE A 7 -13.97 24.61 -13.65
C ILE A 7 -14.46 25.43 -12.46
N ASP A 8 -15.75 25.73 -12.40
CA ASP A 8 -16.31 26.44 -11.26
C ASP A 8 -16.30 25.57 -9.98
N ASN A 9 -16.48 26.19 -8.82
CA ASN A 9 -16.41 25.49 -7.54
C ASN A 9 -17.59 24.54 -7.31
N SER A 10 -18.77 24.83 -7.86
CA SER A 10 -19.94 23.93 -7.73
C SER A 10 -19.75 22.64 -8.51
N THR A 11 -19.29 22.72 -9.76
CA THR A 11 -18.96 21.56 -10.58
C THR A 11 -17.88 20.70 -9.93
N LEU A 12 -16.82 21.34 -9.42
CA LEU A 12 -15.76 20.62 -8.70
C LEU A 12 -16.31 19.90 -7.45
N HIS A 13 -17.18 20.56 -6.68
CA HIS A 13 -17.78 19.99 -5.49
C HIS A 13 -18.62 18.75 -5.81
N GLU A 14 -19.51 18.83 -6.80
CA GLU A 14 -20.34 17.69 -7.22
C GLU A 14 -19.50 16.51 -7.74
N VAL A 15 -18.39 16.78 -8.46
CA VAL A 15 -17.46 15.71 -8.88
C VAL A 15 -16.83 15.02 -7.68
N VAL A 16 -16.40 15.80 -6.67
CA VAL A 16 -15.82 15.27 -5.44
C VAL A 16 -16.83 14.45 -4.64
N GLU A 17 -18.08 14.91 -4.54
CA GLU A 17 -19.15 14.14 -3.90
C GLU A 17 -19.38 12.80 -4.62
N ARG A 18 -19.36 12.78 -5.95
CA ARG A 18 -19.48 11.54 -6.73
C ARG A 18 -18.33 10.58 -6.51
N LEU A 19 -17.09 11.07 -6.46
CA LEU A 19 -15.92 10.26 -6.14
C LEU A 19 -16.02 9.65 -4.74
N THR A 20 -16.46 10.47 -3.77
CA THR A 20 -16.66 10.06 -2.38
C THR A 20 -17.74 8.98 -2.29
N ALA A 21 -18.88 9.18 -2.96
CA ALA A 21 -19.98 8.22 -2.97
C ALA A 21 -19.63 6.92 -3.69
N ALA A 22 -18.86 6.99 -4.78
CA ALA A 22 -18.59 5.83 -5.64
C ALA A 22 -17.43 4.95 -5.17
N ALA A 23 -16.44 5.52 -4.49
CA ALA A 23 -15.20 4.85 -4.10
C ALA A 23 -14.76 5.11 -2.65
N GLY A 24 -15.53 5.88 -1.88
CA GLY A 24 -15.18 6.21 -0.49
C GLY A 24 -13.96 7.11 -0.34
N ILE A 25 -13.55 7.78 -1.43
CA ILE A 25 -12.35 8.64 -1.45
C ILE A 25 -12.56 9.83 -0.48
N ASP A 26 -11.56 10.10 0.36
CA ASP A 26 -11.44 11.30 1.18
C ASP A 26 -11.06 12.47 0.26
N PRO A 27 -11.91 13.51 0.12
CA PRO A 27 -11.60 14.69 -0.68
C PRO A 27 -10.26 15.34 -0.29
N ASP A 28 -9.91 15.30 1.00
CA ASP A 28 -8.67 15.87 1.51
C ASP A 28 -7.44 14.99 1.21
N SER A 29 -7.65 13.72 0.83
CA SER A 29 -6.55 12.84 0.45
C SER A 29 -5.96 13.19 -0.92
N LEU A 30 -6.76 13.82 -1.79
CA LEU A 30 -6.38 14.24 -3.13
C LEU A 30 -6.13 15.74 -3.19
N GLU A 31 -5.21 16.16 -4.07
CA GLU A 31 -4.99 17.59 -4.28
C GLU A 31 -6.05 18.17 -5.21
N VAL A 32 -6.66 19.30 -4.83
CA VAL A 32 -7.65 20.00 -5.67
C VAL A 32 -7.08 20.34 -7.06
N SER A 33 -5.81 20.75 -7.12
CA SER A 33 -5.09 20.99 -8.38
C SER A 33 -5.05 19.74 -9.27
N ARG A 34 -4.80 18.56 -8.67
CA ARG A 34 -4.80 17.28 -9.37
C ARG A 34 -6.19 16.90 -9.85
N ILE A 35 -7.22 17.12 -9.04
CA ILE A 35 -8.62 16.85 -9.43
C ILE A 35 -8.98 17.70 -10.65
N ARG A 36 -8.73 19.01 -10.57
CA ARG A 36 -8.97 19.95 -11.68
C ARG A 36 -8.22 19.54 -12.94
N TRP A 37 -6.92 19.28 -12.81
CA TRP A 37 -6.09 18.85 -13.96
C TRP A 37 -6.58 17.53 -14.57
N THR A 38 -7.01 16.58 -13.75
CA THR A 38 -7.53 15.29 -14.24
C THR A 38 -8.85 15.48 -14.97
N ILE A 39 -9.76 16.30 -14.44
CA ILE A 39 -11.01 16.68 -15.14
C ILE A 39 -10.66 17.32 -16.49
N GLU A 40 -9.73 18.28 -16.54
CA GLU A 40 -9.30 18.90 -17.80
C GLU A 40 -8.75 17.87 -18.80
N LEU A 41 -7.97 16.88 -18.33
CA LEU A 41 -7.42 15.81 -19.15
C LEU A 41 -8.52 14.91 -19.72
N ARG A 42 -9.48 14.50 -18.88
CA ARG A 42 -10.62 13.65 -19.29
C ARG A 42 -11.54 14.38 -20.26
N CYS A 43 -11.88 15.65 -20.02
CA CYS A 43 -12.66 16.45 -20.97
C CYS A 43 -11.98 16.51 -22.34
N ARG A 44 -10.66 16.71 -22.39
CA ARG A 44 -9.92 16.73 -23.65
C ARG A 44 -9.92 15.38 -24.36
N HIS A 45 -9.76 14.29 -23.61
CA HIS A 45 -9.78 12.94 -24.16
C HIS A 45 -11.15 12.58 -24.76
N LEU A 46 -12.23 13.04 -24.13
CA LEU A 46 -13.61 12.80 -24.56
C LEU A 46 -14.17 13.87 -25.51
N HIS A 47 -13.34 14.85 -25.90
CA HIS A 47 -13.75 15.98 -26.73
C HIS A 47 -14.93 16.82 -26.17
N LEU A 48 -15.03 16.93 -24.85
CA LEU A 48 -16.05 17.74 -24.17
C LEU A 48 -15.64 19.21 -24.10
N ALA A 49 -16.61 20.12 -24.26
CA ALA A 49 -16.37 21.55 -24.31
C ALA A 49 -16.31 22.19 -22.92
N SER A 50 -16.91 21.56 -21.90
CA SER A 50 -16.99 22.10 -20.53
C SER A 50 -16.90 21.04 -19.43
N ALA A 51 -16.60 21.47 -18.20
CA ALA A 51 -16.60 20.60 -17.03
C ALA A 51 -18.02 20.24 -16.60
N SER A 52 -19.00 21.10 -16.89
CA SER A 52 -20.41 20.84 -16.65
C SER A 52 -20.93 19.71 -17.54
N GLU A 53 -20.54 19.65 -18.81
CA GLU A 53 -20.80 18.50 -19.69
C GLU A 53 -20.19 17.21 -19.13
N TYR A 54 -18.96 17.29 -18.63
CA TYR A 54 -18.31 16.15 -18.00
C TYR A 54 -19.04 15.69 -16.74
N LEU A 55 -19.51 16.61 -15.90
CA LEU A 55 -20.33 16.28 -14.74
C LEU A 55 -21.65 15.61 -15.14
N VAL A 56 -22.31 16.05 -16.21
CA VAL A 56 -23.50 15.37 -16.76
C VAL A 56 -23.16 13.94 -17.17
N LEU A 57 -22.03 13.73 -17.86
CA LEU A 57 -21.57 12.39 -18.22
C LEU A 57 -21.29 11.53 -16.97
N LEU A 58 -20.63 12.07 -15.95
CA LEU A 58 -20.38 11.36 -14.69
C LEU A 58 -21.68 11.01 -13.92
N LYS A 59 -22.79 11.69 -14.22
CA LYS A 59 -24.11 11.37 -13.67
C LYS A 59 -24.70 10.09 -14.27
N THR A 60 -24.39 9.79 -15.52
CA THR A 60 -25.00 8.68 -16.28
C THR A 60 -24.04 7.55 -16.64
N SER A 61 -22.73 7.80 -16.65
CA SER A 61 -21.70 6.83 -17.05
C SER A 61 -20.89 6.36 -15.84
N ARG A 62 -21.14 5.11 -15.41
CA ARG A 62 -20.33 4.49 -14.37
C ARG A 62 -18.90 4.22 -14.86
N ASP A 63 -18.73 3.85 -16.11
CA ASP A 63 -17.42 3.57 -16.69
C ASP A 63 -16.53 4.82 -16.69
N GLU A 64 -17.06 6.00 -17.01
CA GLU A 64 -16.28 7.24 -16.95
C GLU A 64 -15.94 7.64 -15.51
N LEU A 65 -16.84 7.38 -14.56
CA LEU A 65 -16.54 7.59 -13.14
C LEU A 65 -15.40 6.70 -12.67
N ASP A 66 -15.36 5.45 -13.12
CA ASP A 66 -14.27 4.52 -12.83
C ASP A 66 -12.94 4.98 -13.46
N GLU A 67 -12.96 5.47 -14.70
CA GLU A 67 -11.80 6.07 -15.37
C GLU A 67 -11.26 7.31 -14.62
N LEU A 68 -12.16 8.16 -14.10
CA LEU A 68 -11.77 9.31 -13.28
C LEU A 68 -11.11 8.85 -11.97
N ILE A 69 -11.66 7.83 -11.31
CA ILE A 69 -11.06 7.25 -10.09
C ILE A 69 -9.65 6.74 -10.39
N ASP A 70 -9.48 5.98 -11.47
CA ASP A 70 -8.19 5.41 -11.87
C ASP A 70 -7.13 6.49 -12.15
N ALA A 71 -7.52 7.61 -12.77
CA ALA A 71 -6.61 8.72 -13.05
C ALA A 71 -6.21 9.51 -11.79
N LEU A 72 -7.05 9.51 -10.75
CA LEU A 72 -6.82 10.25 -9.51
C LEU A 72 -6.01 9.49 -8.46
N VAL A 73 -6.14 8.17 -8.40
CA VAL A 73 -5.41 7.34 -7.44
C VAL A 73 -3.98 7.09 -7.93
N ILE A 74 -2.98 7.13 -7.03
CA ILE A 74 -1.61 6.75 -7.41
C ILE A 74 -1.52 5.21 -7.37
N GLN A 75 -1.52 4.60 -8.56
CA GLN A 75 -1.42 3.16 -8.78
C GLN A 75 0.04 2.67 -8.78
N GLU A 76 0.88 3.20 -7.90
CA GLU A 76 2.29 2.80 -7.85
C GLU A 76 2.42 1.42 -7.20
N THR A 77 2.81 0.44 -8.00
CA THR A 77 3.06 -0.94 -7.57
C THR A 77 4.33 -1.46 -8.25
N ARG A 78 5.06 -2.34 -7.56
CA ARG A 78 6.26 -2.98 -8.09
C ARG A 78 6.43 -4.37 -7.49
N PHE A 79 7.08 -5.25 -8.23
CA PHE A 79 7.44 -6.57 -7.72
C PHE A 79 8.30 -6.45 -6.47
N PHE A 80 7.98 -7.28 -5.48
CA PHE A 80 8.66 -7.36 -4.19
C PHE A 80 8.80 -5.99 -3.49
N ARG A 81 7.75 -5.16 -3.54
CA ARG A 81 7.69 -3.89 -2.81
C ARG A 81 7.87 -4.15 -1.31
N ASP A 82 9.01 -3.74 -0.77
CA ASP A 82 9.51 -4.05 0.58
C ASP A 82 9.91 -5.54 0.73
N PRO A 83 11.10 -5.95 0.26
CA PRO A 83 11.53 -7.35 0.24
C PRO A 83 11.42 -8.07 1.59
N ALA A 84 11.64 -7.34 2.69
CA ALA A 84 11.51 -7.86 4.05
C ALA A 84 10.08 -8.35 4.38
N VAL A 85 9.04 -7.79 3.75
CA VAL A 85 7.66 -8.27 3.91
C VAL A 85 7.51 -9.67 3.33
N PHE A 86 8.02 -9.90 2.12
CA PHE A 86 7.94 -11.21 1.46
C PHE A 86 8.76 -12.27 2.18
N GLU A 87 9.92 -11.92 2.74
CA GLU A 87 10.67 -12.84 3.60
C GLU A 87 9.90 -13.21 4.88
N ASN A 88 9.22 -12.25 5.51
CA ASN A 88 8.38 -12.55 6.67
C ASN A 88 7.17 -13.43 6.28
N ILE A 89 6.56 -13.20 5.12
CA ILE A 89 5.48 -14.04 4.60
C ILE A 89 5.98 -15.45 4.34
N ARG A 90 7.18 -15.61 3.76
CA ARG A 90 7.82 -16.91 3.56
C ARG A 90 7.95 -17.68 4.86
N GLN A 91 8.47 -17.04 5.91
CA GLN A 91 8.64 -17.65 7.23
C GLN A 91 7.29 -17.97 7.90
N TRP A 92 6.32 -17.07 7.79
CA TRP A 92 4.97 -17.29 8.29
C TRP A 92 4.31 -18.48 7.59
N ALA A 93 4.40 -18.57 6.26
CA ALA A 93 3.82 -19.65 5.48
C ALA A 93 4.42 -21.00 5.86
N MET A 94 5.74 -21.10 6.00
CA MET A 94 6.40 -22.32 6.46
C MET A 94 5.87 -22.77 7.82
N LYS A 95 5.76 -21.86 8.80
CA LYS A 95 5.17 -22.16 10.11
C LYS A 95 3.71 -22.60 10.03
N ALA A 96 2.92 -21.97 9.16
CA ALA A 96 1.54 -22.35 8.91
C ALA A 96 1.43 -23.78 8.37
N ARG A 97 2.29 -24.14 7.40
CA ARG A 97 2.39 -25.50 6.85
C ARG A 97 2.80 -26.52 7.92
N ASP A 98 3.81 -26.21 8.72
CA ASP A 98 4.29 -27.10 9.78
C ASP A 98 3.24 -27.30 10.89
N ALA A 99 2.37 -26.31 11.10
CA ALA A 99 1.20 -26.40 11.97
C ALA A 99 0.01 -27.15 11.34
N GLY A 100 0.15 -27.71 10.14
CA GLY A 100 -0.89 -28.46 9.45
C GLY A 100 -2.04 -27.58 8.93
N GLN A 101 -1.83 -26.28 8.73
CA GLN A 101 -2.83 -25.45 8.06
C GLN A 101 -3.01 -25.93 6.63
N GLY A 102 -4.26 -26.10 6.21
CA GLY A 102 -4.64 -26.51 4.86
C GLY A 102 -4.22 -25.48 3.81
N PRO A 103 -4.65 -25.63 2.54
CA PRO A 103 -4.22 -24.73 1.47
C PRO A 103 -4.37 -23.27 1.87
N LEU A 104 -3.27 -22.52 1.82
CA LEU A 104 -3.23 -21.14 2.26
C LEU A 104 -4.09 -20.29 1.33
N ARG A 105 -5.16 -19.74 1.87
CA ARG A 105 -6.00 -18.76 1.18
C ARG A 105 -5.49 -17.36 1.49
N ILE A 106 -5.07 -16.63 0.45
CA ILE A 106 -4.39 -15.33 0.58
C ILE A 106 -5.14 -14.29 -0.25
N LEU A 107 -5.25 -13.06 0.27
CA LEU A 107 -5.82 -11.92 -0.44
C LEU A 107 -4.74 -10.85 -0.64
N SER A 108 -4.61 -10.31 -1.85
CA SER A 108 -3.92 -9.05 -2.14
C SER A 108 -4.95 -8.06 -2.67
N ALA A 109 -5.22 -7.01 -1.91
CA ALA A 109 -6.33 -6.11 -2.22
C ALA A 109 -6.11 -4.72 -1.57
N PRO A 110 -5.85 -3.64 -2.32
CA PRO A 110 -5.85 -3.57 -3.79
C PRO A 110 -4.62 -4.28 -4.40
N CYS A 111 -4.81 -5.00 -5.51
CA CYS A 111 -3.74 -5.72 -6.20
C CYS A 111 -3.11 -4.93 -7.37
N SER A 112 -3.73 -3.83 -7.79
CA SER A 112 -3.32 -2.99 -8.91
C SER A 112 -3.01 -3.82 -10.16
N THR A 113 -1.85 -3.61 -10.80
CA THR A 113 -1.42 -4.36 -12.00
C THR A 113 -0.85 -5.75 -11.68
N GLY A 114 -1.06 -6.29 -10.47
CA GLY A 114 -0.85 -7.69 -10.12
C GLY A 114 0.53 -8.06 -9.56
N GLN A 115 1.49 -7.13 -9.54
CA GLN A 115 2.87 -7.42 -9.12
C GLN A 115 2.97 -7.96 -7.69
N GLU A 116 2.14 -7.47 -6.76
CA GLU A 116 2.10 -7.99 -5.39
C GLU A 116 1.63 -9.45 -5.36
N ALA A 117 0.55 -9.78 -6.07
CA ALA A 117 0.02 -11.14 -6.15
C ALA A 117 1.03 -12.11 -6.79
N TYR A 118 1.73 -11.70 -7.85
CA TYR A 118 2.79 -12.50 -8.46
C TYR A 118 4.01 -12.66 -7.55
N SER A 119 4.41 -11.63 -6.82
CA SER A 119 5.48 -11.74 -5.82
C SER A 119 5.11 -12.69 -4.69
N LEU A 120 3.86 -12.70 -4.23
CA LEU A 120 3.36 -13.68 -3.25
C LEU A 120 3.45 -15.11 -3.80
N ALA A 121 2.93 -15.34 -5.01
CA ALA A 121 2.94 -16.66 -5.64
C ALA A 121 4.37 -17.19 -5.83
N ALA A 122 5.29 -16.34 -6.31
CA ALA A 122 6.70 -16.68 -6.46
C ALA A 122 7.37 -16.98 -5.11
N THR A 123 7.08 -16.19 -4.08
CA THR A 123 7.61 -16.39 -2.72
C THR A 123 7.21 -17.75 -2.16
N LEU A 124 5.93 -18.14 -2.27
CA LEU A 124 5.43 -19.42 -1.76
C LEU A 124 6.03 -20.58 -2.54
N ARG A 125 6.11 -20.47 -3.87
CA ARG A 125 6.72 -21.51 -4.71
C ARG A 125 8.18 -21.75 -4.32
N MET A 126 8.95 -20.70 -4.12
CA MET A 126 10.34 -20.81 -3.67
C MET A 126 10.49 -21.38 -2.26
N ALA A 127 9.46 -21.27 -1.42
CA ALA A 127 9.41 -21.92 -0.10
C ALA A 127 8.99 -23.41 -0.16
N GLY A 128 8.86 -23.97 -1.36
CA GLY A 128 8.51 -25.36 -1.59
C GLY A 128 7.02 -25.67 -1.50
N PHE A 129 6.14 -24.67 -1.62
CA PHE A 129 4.69 -24.90 -1.70
C PHE A 129 4.32 -25.38 -3.10
N ALA A 130 3.60 -26.50 -3.17
CA ALA A 130 3.01 -26.97 -4.41
C ALA A 130 1.79 -26.10 -4.78
N ALA A 131 1.39 -26.19 -6.03
CA ALA A 131 0.27 -25.42 -6.58
C ALA A 131 -1.05 -25.68 -5.80
N LYS A 132 -1.25 -26.88 -5.25
CA LYS A 132 -2.44 -27.22 -4.43
C LYS A 132 -2.41 -26.63 -3.02
N ASP A 133 -1.26 -26.14 -2.56
CA ASP A 133 -1.06 -25.72 -1.16
C ASP A 133 -1.44 -24.25 -0.93
N PHE A 134 -1.81 -23.50 -1.98
CA PHE A 134 -2.27 -22.12 -1.84
C PHE A 134 -3.16 -21.65 -2.99
N ARG A 135 -3.93 -20.60 -2.71
CA ARG A 135 -4.67 -19.80 -3.69
C ARG A 135 -4.61 -18.33 -3.28
N ILE A 136 -4.42 -17.46 -4.28
CA ILE A 136 -4.38 -16.02 -4.10
C ILE A 136 -5.59 -15.41 -4.80
N ASP A 137 -6.33 -14.59 -4.08
CA ASP A 137 -7.34 -13.70 -4.64
C ASP A 137 -6.72 -12.28 -4.76
N GLY A 138 -6.86 -11.65 -5.92
CA GLY A 138 -6.35 -10.32 -6.23
C GLY A 138 -7.50 -9.39 -6.59
N PHE A 139 -7.84 -8.46 -5.70
CA PHE A 139 -8.98 -7.56 -5.92
C PHE A 139 -8.54 -6.14 -6.20
N ASP A 140 -9.19 -5.48 -7.15
CA ASP A 140 -8.98 -4.05 -7.41
C ASP A 140 -10.25 -3.40 -7.97
N ILE A 141 -10.35 -2.08 -7.87
CA ILE A 141 -11.45 -1.32 -8.48
C ILE A 141 -11.16 -1.03 -9.96
N SER A 142 -9.88 -0.95 -10.33
CA SER A 142 -9.41 -0.59 -11.68
C SER A 142 -9.52 -1.74 -12.66
N ARG A 143 -10.37 -1.59 -13.69
CA ARG A 143 -10.47 -2.56 -14.79
C ARG A 143 -9.16 -2.65 -15.59
N ALA A 144 -8.53 -1.50 -15.85
CA ALA A 144 -7.30 -1.42 -16.62
C ALA A 144 -6.14 -2.12 -15.90
N ALA A 145 -6.03 -1.94 -14.59
CA ALA A 145 -5.01 -2.59 -13.79
C ALA A 145 -5.21 -4.11 -13.76
N LEU A 146 -6.44 -4.58 -13.52
CA LEU A 146 -6.78 -6.01 -13.54
C LEU A 146 -6.54 -6.65 -14.91
N SER A 147 -6.84 -5.94 -16.01
CA SER A 147 -6.55 -6.41 -17.36
C SER A 147 -5.06 -6.71 -17.55
N THR A 148 -4.20 -5.83 -17.05
CA THR A 148 -2.74 -6.04 -17.05
C THR A 148 -2.33 -7.21 -16.15
N ALA A 149 -2.90 -7.28 -14.95
CA ALA A 149 -2.64 -8.36 -14.00
C ALA A 149 -2.99 -9.74 -14.58
N MET A 150 -4.16 -9.87 -15.20
CA MET A 150 -4.63 -11.11 -15.84
C MET A 150 -3.76 -11.53 -17.05
N ARG A 151 -3.29 -10.56 -17.85
CA ARG A 151 -2.34 -10.85 -18.94
C ARG A 151 -1.01 -11.38 -18.40
N GLY A 152 -0.53 -10.85 -17.28
CA GLY A 152 0.75 -11.25 -16.69
C GLY A 152 1.95 -10.92 -17.57
N VAL A 153 1.85 -9.84 -18.35
CA VAL A 153 2.90 -9.35 -19.26
C VAL A 153 3.32 -7.95 -18.83
N TYR A 154 4.62 -7.77 -18.61
CA TYR A 154 5.20 -6.53 -18.09
C TYR A 154 6.39 -6.08 -18.93
N ALA A 155 6.69 -4.78 -18.96
CA ALA A 155 7.86 -4.25 -19.67
C ALA A 155 9.18 -4.78 -19.09
N ASP A 156 10.25 -4.77 -19.88
CA ASP A 156 11.60 -5.24 -19.51
C ASP A 156 12.08 -4.72 -18.13
N GLY A 157 11.90 -3.42 -17.89
CA GLY A 157 12.30 -2.77 -16.64
C GLY A 157 11.47 -3.13 -15.40
N ALA A 158 10.37 -3.86 -15.53
CA ALA A 158 9.44 -4.13 -14.41
C ALA A 158 10.09 -4.91 -13.25
N LEU A 159 11.08 -5.74 -13.56
CA LEU A 159 11.81 -6.58 -12.61
C LEU A 159 13.25 -6.10 -12.35
N GLN A 160 13.66 -4.93 -12.87
CA GLN A 160 15.06 -4.47 -12.85
C GLN A 160 15.69 -4.39 -11.44
N HIS A 161 14.88 -4.11 -10.41
CA HIS A 161 15.34 -4.00 -9.02
C HIS A 161 15.20 -5.32 -8.22
N VAL A 162 14.71 -6.38 -8.86
CA VAL A 162 14.47 -7.67 -8.23
C VAL A 162 15.69 -8.57 -8.46
N PRO A 163 16.23 -9.24 -7.43
CA PRO A 163 17.33 -10.20 -7.59
C PRO A 163 17.04 -11.26 -8.66
N ALA A 164 18.05 -11.64 -9.46
CA ALA A 164 17.90 -12.53 -10.62
C ALA A 164 17.20 -13.87 -10.31
N GLU A 165 17.43 -14.43 -9.12
CA GLU A 165 16.73 -15.63 -8.65
C GLU A 165 15.21 -15.42 -8.55
N LEU A 166 14.78 -14.32 -7.94
CA LEU A 166 13.38 -13.94 -7.82
C LEU A 166 12.77 -13.59 -9.20
N GLN A 167 13.54 -12.98 -10.10
CA GLN A 167 13.08 -12.71 -11.47
C GLN A 167 12.74 -14.02 -12.21
N ARG A 168 13.68 -14.98 -12.20
CA ARG A 168 13.47 -16.33 -12.76
C ARG A 168 12.30 -17.03 -12.08
N ALA A 169 12.08 -16.75 -10.80
CA ALA A 169 10.99 -17.34 -10.06
C ALA A 169 9.61 -16.80 -10.47
N CYS A 170 9.54 -15.55 -10.95
CA CYS A 170 8.31 -14.91 -11.41
C CYS A 170 7.95 -15.24 -12.86
N GLY A 171 8.93 -15.23 -13.78
CA GLY A 171 8.63 -15.39 -15.20
C GLY A 171 9.86 -15.49 -16.10
N VAL A 172 9.62 -15.25 -17.39
CA VAL A 172 10.64 -15.29 -18.45
C VAL A 172 10.59 -14.02 -19.29
N LEU A 173 11.75 -13.48 -19.67
CA LEU A 173 11.86 -12.35 -20.58
C LEU A 173 11.82 -12.85 -22.03
N ARG A 174 10.86 -12.37 -22.82
CA ARG A 174 10.69 -12.66 -24.26
C ARG A 174 10.29 -11.38 -24.98
N ASN A 175 10.92 -11.07 -26.11
CA ASN A 175 10.58 -9.88 -26.91
C ASN A 175 10.49 -8.57 -26.08
N HIS A 176 11.47 -8.34 -25.19
CA HIS A 176 11.52 -7.19 -24.26
C HIS A 176 10.34 -7.09 -23.28
N HIS A 177 9.64 -8.19 -23.03
CA HIS A 177 8.55 -8.27 -22.06
C HIS A 177 8.73 -9.47 -21.12
N TRP A 178 8.47 -9.25 -19.84
CA TRP A 178 8.37 -10.32 -18.85
C TRP A 178 7.01 -10.99 -18.94
N HIS A 179 7.01 -12.29 -19.19
CA HIS A 179 5.83 -13.15 -19.14
C HIS A 179 5.85 -13.95 -17.85
N MET A 180 4.87 -13.73 -16.98
CA MET A 180 4.74 -14.47 -15.72
C MET A 180 4.45 -15.95 -16.01
N HIS A 181 5.02 -16.85 -15.20
CA HIS A 181 4.83 -18.28 -15.39
C HIS A 181 3.36 -18.67 -15.26
N GLU A 182 2.88 -19.53 -16.16
CA GLU A 182 1.48 -19.97 -16.21
C GLU A 182 1.04 -20.65 -14.90
N GLU A 183 1.95 -21.39 -14.26
CA GLU A 183 1.72 -22.01 -12.96
C GLU A 183 1.42 -21.01 -11.84
N LEU A 184 1.99 -19.79 -11.90
CA LEU A 184 1.67 -18.72 -10.94
C LEU A 184 0.31 -18.10 -11.28
N ARG A 185 0.08 -17.82 -12.57
CA ARG A 185 -1.18 -17.26 -13.06
C ARG A 185 -2.37 -18.13 -12.68
N ALA A 186 -2.24 -19.44 -12.81
CA ALA A 186 -3.28 -20.41 -12.45
C ALA A 186 -3.63 -20.42 -10.94
N ARG A 187 -2.83 -19.79 -10.08
CA ARG A 187 -3.07 -19.70 -8.63
C ARG A 187 -3.62 -18.37 -8.18
N ILE A 188 -3.73 -17.42 -9.10
CA ILE A 188 -4.20 -16.07 -8.79
C ILE A 188 -5.54 -15.86 -9.50
N ARG A 189 -6.60 -15.61 -8.73
CA ARG A 189 -7.87 -15.14 -9.27
C ARG A 189 -7.92 -13.62 -9.12
N PHE A 190 -7.96 -12.93 -10.25
CA PHE A 190 -8.19 -11.50 -10.29
C PHE A 190 -9.69 -11.21 -10.42
N GLU A 191 -10.22 -10.32 -9.59
CA GLU A 191 -11.63 -9.93 -9.61
C GLU A 191 -11.80 -8.44 -9.33
N ARG A 192 -12.75 -7.82 -10.03
CA ARG A 192 -13.06 -6.41 -9.80
C ARG A 192 -13.93 -6.26 -8.55
N ARG A 193 -13.41 -5.59 -7.52
CA ARG A 193 -14.17 -5.26 -6.30
C ARG A 193 -13.83 -3.88 -5.79
N ASN A 194 -14.84 -3.14 -5.36
CA ASN A 194 -14.66 -1.95 -4.55
C ASN A 194 -14.68 -2.35 -3.07
N LEU A 195 -13.54 -2.35 -2.38
CA LEU A 195 -13.47 -2.80 -0.98
C LEU A 195 -13.97 -1.76 0.03
N ALA A 196 -14.28 -0.55 -0.43
CA ALA A 196 -14.77 0.55 0.41
C ALA A 196 -16.29 0.53 0.60
N VAL A 197 -17.01 -0.47 0.07
CA VAL A 197 -18.46 -0.64 0.22
C VAL A 197 -18.80 -1.89 1.02
N GLU A 198 -19.97 -1.89 1.65
CA GLU A 198 -20.47 -3.03 2.40
C GLU A 198 -20.67 -4.25 1.48
N GLY A 199 -20.40 -5.44 2.02
CA GLY A 199 -20.52 -6.70 1.27
C GLY A 199 -19.43 -6.92 0.21
N ALA A 200 -18.41 -6.05 0.13
CA ALA A 200 -17.32 -6.21 -0.86
C ALA A 200 -16.46 -7.47 -0.63
N LEU A 201 -16.35 -7.93 0.61
CA LEU A 201 -15.73 -9.20 0.96
C LEU A 201 -16.79 -10.09 1.58
N ASP A 202 -16.81 -11.35 1.16
CA ASP A 202 -17.70 -12.34 1.75
C ASP A 202 -17.30 -12.54 3.22
N ALA A 203 -18.27 -12.39 4.12
CA ALA A 203 -18.07 -12.74 5.51
C ALA A 203 -17.64 -14.22 5.59
N ASP A 204 -16.69 -14.52 6.47
CA ASP A 204 -16.15 -15.88 6.64
C ASP A 204 -15.47 -16.45 5.38
N ALA A 205 -14.99 -15.59 4.47
CA ALA A 205 -14.15 -16.01 3.35
C ALA A 205 -12.93 -16.84 3.79
N GLY A 206 -12.46 -16.66 5.03
CA GLY A 206 -11.47 -17.54 5.64
C GLY A 206 -10.08 -17.36 5.06
N TYR A 207 -9.61 -16.12 4.92
CA TYR A 207 -8.23 -15.84 4.53
C TYR A 207 -7.27 -16.08 5.69
N HIS A 208 -6.16 -16.74 5.39
CA HIS A 208 -5.05 -16.94 6.33
C HIS A 208 -4.14 -15.70 6.37
N LEU A 209 -4.00 -15.03 5.22
CA LEU A 209 -3.21 -13.83 5.05
C LEU A 209 -3.96 -12.85 4.14
N ILE A 210 -4.03 -11.59 4.55
CA ILE A 210 -4.49 -10.49 3.72
C ILE A 210 -3.38 -9.44 3.63
N LEU A 211 -3.05 -9.00 2.42
CA LEU A 211 -2.27 -7.80 2.16
C LEU A 211 -3.25 -6.72 1.70
N CYS A 212 -3.41 -5.67 2.51
CA CYS A 212 -4.21 -4.50 2.18
C CYS A 212 -3.37 -3.25 2.39
N ARG A 213 -2.51 -2.98 1.40
CA ARG A 213 -1.48 -1.96 1.48
C ARG A 213 -1.85 -0.75 0.64
N ASN A 214 -1.62 0.44 1.20
CA ASN A 214 -1.70 1.72 0.51
C ASN A 214 -3.11 2.10 0.01
N LEU A 215 -4.16 1.55 0.62
CA LEU A 215 -5.55 1.90 0.30
C LEU A 215 -6.16 2.87 1.33
N PHE A 216 -5.95 2.62 2.63
CA PHE A 216 -6.60 3.40 3.69
C PHE A 216 -6.27 4.90 3.60
N ILE A 217 -5.08 5.25 3.11
CA ILE A 217 -4.65 6.65 2.93
C ILE A 217 -5.57 7.48 2.01
N TYR A 218 -6.32 6.83 1.11
CA TYR A 218 -7.24 7.50 0.18
C TYR A 218 -8.67 7.56 0.69
N LEU A 219 -9.03 6.75 1.70
CA LEU A 219 -10.42 6.58 2.11
C LEU A 219 -10.84 7.57 3.20
N ASN A 220 -12.10 8.00 3.15
CA ASN A 220 -12.73 8.79 4.22
C ASN A 220 -12.97 7.91 5.46
N ALA A 221 -13.37 8.53 6.58
CA ALA A 221 -13.53 7.80 7.85
C ALA A 221 -14.55 6.65 7.77
N GLY A 222 -15.69 6.85 7.09
CA GLY A 222 -16.71 5.82 6.92
C GLY A 222 -16.22 4.63 6.09
N ALA A 223 -15.63 4.91 4.93
CA ALA A 223 -15.06 3.90 4.04
C ALA A 223 -13.92 3.12 4.71
N ARG A 224 -13.09 3.76 5.55
CA ARG A 224 -12.06 3.07 6.35
C ARG A 224 -12.67 2.10 7.34
N ALA A 225 -13.76 2.49 8.01
CA ALA A 225 -14.44 1.62 8.98
C ALA A 225 -15.03 0.38 8.28
N VAL A 226 -15.77 0.60 7.18
CA VAL A 226 -16.33 -0.48 6.35
C VAL A 226 -15.24 -1.45 5.88
N LEU A 227 -14.15 -0.92 5.32
CA LEU A 227 -13.03 -1.74 4.87
C LEU A 227 -12.38 -2.52 6.03
N ALA A 228 -12.12 -1.86 7.16
CA ALA A 228 -11.50 -2.51 8.30
C ALA A 228 -12.37 -3.65 8.86
N ASP A 229 -13.69 -3.45 8.92
CA ASP A 229 -14.62 -4.50 9.35
C ASP A 229 -14.71 -5.65 8.35
N ALA A 230 -14.75 -5.35 7.04
CA ALA A 230 -14.74 -6.37 6.00
C ALA A 230 -13.46 -7.22 6.05
N LEU A 231 -12.29 -6.60 6.22
CA LEU A 231 -11.01 -7.30 6.35
C LEU A 231 -10.98 -8.19 7.60
N ALA A 232 -11.47 -7.70 8.73
CA ALA A 232 -11.49 -8.45 9.98
C ALA A 232 -12.43 -9.65 9.89
N SER A 233 -13.61 -9.49 9.28
CA SER A 233 -14.58 -10.58 9.10
C SER A 233 -14.16 -11.60 8.03
N ALA A 234 -13.32 -11.20 7.06
CA ALA A 234 -12.79 -12.11 6.05
C ALA A 234 -11.55 -12.90 6.53
N LEU A 235 -10.87 -12.44 7.59
CA LEU A 235 -9.65 -13.07 8.11
C LEU A 235 -9.96 -14.14 9.15
N LEU A 236 -9.32 -15.31 9.02
CA LEU A 236 -9.42 -16.37 10.02
C LEU A 236 -8.95 -15.88 11.41
N PRO A 237 -9.48 -16.45 12.51
CA PRO A 237 -8.88 -16.30 13.83
C PRO A 237 -7.38 -16.60 13.79
N GLY A 238 -6.55 -15.64 14.23
CA GLY A 238 -5.09 -15.79 14.19
C GLY A 238 -4.45 -15.58 12.81
N GLY A 239 -5.24 -15.24 11.79
CA GLY A 239 -4.74 -14.85 10.47
C GLY A 239 -3.94 -13.54 10.52
N LEU A 240 -3.13 -13.34 9.49
CA LEU A 240 -2.21 -12.22 9.38
C LEU A 240 -2.76 -11.17 8.41
N LEU A 241 -2.81 -9.92 8.84
CA LEU A 241 -3.05 -8.76 7.99
C LEU A 241 -1.76 -7.96 7.86
N ILE A 242 -1.38 -7.61 6.64
CA ILE A 242 -0.24 -6.73 6.36
C ILE A 242 -0.76 -5.47 5.67
N VAL A 243 -0.46 -4.31 6.24
CA VAL A 243 -0.86 -3.01 5.69
C VAL A 243 0.35 -2.14 5.36
N GLY A 244 0.12 -1.04 4.63
CA GLY A 244 1.15 -0.09 4.26
C GLY A 244 1.58 0.79 5.44
N ALA A 245 2.75 1.43 5.32
CA ALA A 245 3.32 2.26 6.39
C ALA A 245 2.47 3.46 6.84
N GLY A 246 1.57 3.93 5.97
CA GLY A 246 0.63 5.00 6.27
C GLY A 246 -0.74 4.54 6.73
N ASP A 247 -1.03 3.23 6.69
CA ASP A 247 -2.36 2.69 6.95
C ASP A 247 -2.56 2.49 8.46
N ARG A 248 -3.41 3.30 9.08
CA ARG A 248 -3.63 3.32 10.54
C ARG A 248 -4.78 2.39 10.97
N ILE A 249 -4.75 1.13 10.56
CA ILE A 249 -5.91 0.24 10.72
C ILE A 249 -6.27 -0.07 12.18
N ALA A 250 -5.29 -0.19 13.08
CA ALA A 250 -5.54 -0.45 14.49
C ALA A 250 -6.20 0.73 15.23
N GLU A 251 -6.17 1.94 14.66
CA GLU A 251 -6.93 3.09 15.17
C GLU A 251 -8.40 3.02 14.75
N VAL A 252 -8.71 2.22 13.72
CA VAL A 252 -10.05 2.08 13.12
C VAL A 252 -10.76 0.83 13.64
N ASN A 253 -10.03 -0.27 13.93
CA ASN A 253 -10.64 -1.52 14.38
C ASN A 253 -9.80 -2.21 15.46
N ALA A 254 -10.38 -2.40 16.64
CA ALA A 254 -9.73 -3.00 17.80
C ALA A 254 -9.47 -4.52 17.65
N ARG A 255 -10.05 -5.19 16.64
CA ARG A 255 -9.78 -6.60 16.33
C ARG A 255 -8.37 -6.85 15.81
N PHE A 256 -7.66 -5.82 15.36
CA PHE A 256 -6.29 -5.93 14.85
C PHE A 256 -5.24 -5.61 15.92
N VAL A 257 -4.45 -6.61 16.30
CA VAL A 257 -3.37 -6.47 17.27
C VAL A 257 -2.02 -6.42 16.54
N PRO A 258 -1.18 -5.37 16.74
CA PRO A 258 0.13 -5.29 16.10
C PRO A 258 1.05 -6.44 16.52
N VAL A 259 1.80 -7.02 15.58
CA VAL A 259 2.79 -8.08 15.87
C VAL A 259 4.23 -7.65 15.55
N LYS A 260 5.19 -8.16 16.34
CA LYS A 260 6.64 -7.97 16.15
C LYS A 260 7.32 -9.29 15.80
N PRO A 261 8.43 -9.30 15.04
CA PRO A 261 9.13 -8.18 14.43
C PRO A 261 8.74 -8.07 12.95
N ALA A 262 7.55 -7.55 12.64
CA ALA A 262 7.18 -7.43 11.25
C ALA A 262 7.90 -6.18 10.69
N ALA A 263 8.96 -6.39 9.90
CA ALA A 263 9.67 -5.33 9.19
C ALA A 263 8.76 -4.54 8.21
N GLY A 264 7.51 -4.98 8.04
CA GLY A 264 6.37 -4.19 7.59
C GLY A 264 5.19 -4.39 8.55
N PHE A 265 4.31 -3.41 8.63
CA PHE A 265 3.21 -3.23 9.58
C PHE A 265 2.21 -4.41 9.59
N GLY A 266 2.58 -5.50 10.27
CA GLY A 266 1.77 -6.71 10.43
C GLY A 266 0.86 -6.66 11.66
N PHE A 267 -0.37 -7.11 11.49
CA PHE A 267 -1.40 -7.21 12.51
C PHE A 267 -1.99 -8.62 12.53
N VAL A 268 -2.29 -9.15 13.70
CA VAL A 268 -3.02 -10.41 13.84
C VAL A 268 -4.47 -10.11 14.20
N HIS A 269 -5.40 -10.81 13.55
CA HIS A 269 -6.81 -10.73 13.88
C HIS A 269 -7.11 -11.51 15.16
N ARG A 270 -7.57 -10.79 16.18
CA ARG A 270 -8.07 -11.36 17.42
C ARG A 270 -9.53 -11.73 17.20
N ALA A 271 -9.85 -13.02 17.22
CA ALA A 271 -11.25 -13.42 17.29
C ALA A 271 -11.88 -12.80 18.54
N HIS A 272 -13.02 -12.10 18.38
CA HIS A 272 -13.95 -12.00 19.50
C HIS A 272 -14.43 -13.42 19.78
N ALA A 273 -14.22 -13.91 21.00
CA ALA A 273 -14.86 -15.13 21.44
C ALA A 273 -16.38 -14.93 21.28
N PRO A 274 -17.09 -15.74 20.46
CA PRO A 274 -18.47 -16.00 20.79
C PRO A 274 -18.47 -16.71 22.15
N ALA A 275 -19.48 -16.45 22.97
CA ALA A 275 -19.67 -17.14 24.24
C ALA A 275 -19.39 -18.66 24.08
N GLN A 276 -18.48 -19.15 24.91
CA GLN A 276 -18.05 -20.53 25.11
C GLN A 276 -18.85 -21.63 24.37
N ARG A 277 -18.22 -22.28 23.38
CA ARG A 277 -18.16 -23.76 23.30
C ARG A 277 -17.15 -24.24 22.24
N ALA A 278 -16.40 -25.26 22.62
CA ALA A 278 -15.39 -26.01 21.87
C ALA A 278 -14.14 -25.18 21.49
N LEU A 279 -13.04 -25.21 22.25
CA LEU A 279 -12.14 -26.37 22.30
C LEU A 279 -11.50 -26.50 23.70
N ARG A 280 -12.08 -27.38 24.52
CA ARG A 280 -11.35 -28.07 25.59
C ARG A 280 -10.78 -29.35 24.99
N ALA A 281 -9.61 -29.29 24.36
CA ALA A 281 -8.73 -30.44 24.14
C ALA A 281 -7.42 -29.95 23.51
N ALA A 282 -6.46 -29.56 24.35
CA ALA A 282 -5.01 -29.63 24.14
C ALA A 282 -4.33 -28.74 25.20
N ARG A 283 -4.58 -29.07 26.48
CA ARG A 283 -3.80 -28.57 27.59
C ARG A 283 -2.61 -29.50 27.76
N ASN A 284 -1.41 -28.97 27.57
CA ASN A 284 -0.20 -29.14 28.40
C ASN A 284 1.06 -29.27 27.54
N SER A 285 1.88 -28.22 27.53
CA SER A 285 3.24 -28.26 28.11
C SER A 285 3.98 -26.95 27.87
N THR A 286 4.72 -26.57 28.90
CA THR A 286 5.47 -25.33 29.12
C THR A 286 6.89 -25.41 28.57
N ALA A 287 7.43 -24.28 28.09
CA ALA A 287 8.70 -23.64 28.54
C ALA A 287 9.44 -22.90 27.41
N THR A 288 10.18 -21.86 27.84
CA THR A 288 10.71 -20.69 27.13
C THR A 288 12.19 -20.76 26.74
N ALA A 289 12.61 -20.06 25.68
CA ALA A 289 13.95 -19.46 25.50
C ALA A 289 13.92 -18.27 24.49
N PRO A 290 14.81 -17.25 24.59
CA PRO A 290 14.69 -15.98 23.87
C PRO A 290 15.42 -15.97 22.50
N PRO A 291 15.04 -15.09 21.54
CA PRO A 291 15.67 -15.04 20.22
C PRO A 291 16.89 -14.10 20.15
N VAL A 292 17.87 -14.56 19.35
CA VAL A 292 19.10 -13.88 18.92
C VAL A 292 18.78 -12.64 18.07
N ARG A 293 19.52 -11.54 18.26
CA ARG A 293 19.41 -10.30 17.48
C ARG A 293 20.37 -10.34 16.29
N VAL A 294 19.85 -10.19 15.07
CA VAL A 294 20.65 -9.89 13.87
C VAL A 294 20.43 -8.42 13.51
N ARG A 295 21.53 -7.68 13.33
CA ARG A 295 21.52 -6.29 12.84
C ARG A 295 21.54 -6.30 11.31
N PHE A 296 20.64 -5.54 10.69
CA PHE A 296 20.68 -5.25 9.26
C PHE A 296 21.17 -3.81 9.05
N GLU A 297 22.33 -3.71 8.39
CA GLU A 297 22.84 -2.48 7.79
C GLU A 297 22.47 -2.50 6.31
N GLY A 298 21.79 -1.44 5.86
CA GLY A 298 21.38 -1.24 4.48
C GLY A 298 21.21 0.26 4.26
N SER A 299 22.15 0.84 3.52
CA SER A 299 22.33 2.27 3.24
C SER A 299 21.15 2.87 2.46
N ILE A 300 20.70 4.07 2.87
CA ILE A 300 19.66 4.86 2.21
C ILE A 300 20.35 6.03 1.49
N ALA A 301 20.41 6.02 0.16
CA ALA A 301 20.98 7.15 -0.59
C ALA A 301 20.07 8.42 -0.49
N PRO A 302 20.63 9.65 -0.46
CA PRO A 302 19.97 10.79 0.20
C PRO A 302 19.38 11.90 -0.69
N SER A 303 19.40 11.82 -2.03
CA SER A 303 18.85 12.90 -2.87
C SER A 303 17.48 12.55 -3.44
N VAL A 304 16.44 13.25 -2.95
CA VAL A 304 15.11 13.24 -3.55
C VAL A 304 15.16 14.06 -4.84
N ARG A 305 14.66 13.52 -5.96
CA ARG A 305 14.65 14.25 -7.23
C ARG A 305 13.79 15.52 -7.12
N PRO A 306 14.18 16.65 -7.73
CA PRO A 306 13.46 17.94 -7.63
C PRO A 306 12.00 17.92 -8.09
N ASP A 307 11.65 16.99 -8.99
CA ASP A 307 10.31 16.74 -9.53
C ASP A 307 9.50 15.72 -8.71
N SER A 308 10.07 15.20 -7.62
CA SER A 308 9.40 14.21 -6.78
C SER A 308 8.16 14.83 -6.10
N PRO A 309 6.99 14.17 -6.16
CA PRO A 309 5.81 14.59 -5.41
C PRO A 309 6.04 14.62 -3.89
N ALA A 310 7.11 13.99 -3.38
CA ALA A 310 7.54 14.10 -1.99
C ALA A 310 7.81 15.55 -1.56
N ILE A 311 8.34 16.38 -2.46
CA ILE A 311 8.69 17.77 -2.19
C ILE A 311 7.43 18.63 -2.03
N GLU A 312 6.41 18.39 -2.85
CA GLU A 312 5.11 19.10 -2.74
C GLU A 312 4.37 18.72 -1.46
N PHE A 313 4.36 17.42 -1.11
CA PHE A 313 3.80 16.99 0.17
C PHE A 313 4.52 17.61 1.37
N TYR A 314 5.84 17.74 1.31
CA TYR A 314 6.59 18.45 2.34
C TYR A 314 6.26 19.94 2.40
N ARG A 315 6.16 20.62 1.25
CA ARG A 315 5.79 22.04 1.17
C ARG A 315 4.44 22.29 1.83
N ARG A 316 3.43 21.47 1.54
CA ARG A 316 2.11 21.57 2.19
C ARG A 316 2.14 21.20 3.67
N ALA A 317 2.99 20.26 4.07
CA ALA A 317 3.19 19.96 5.47
C ALA A 317 3.69 21.20 6.25
N MET A 318 4.56 22.00 5.64
CA MET A 318 5.00 23.29 6.18
C MET A 318 3.84 24.29 6.25
N GLU A 319 3.07 24.46 5.17
CA GLU A 319 1.91 25.37 5.15
C GLU A 319 0.87 25.02 6.23
N TYR A 320 0.55 23.74 6.40
CA TYR A 320 -0.37 23.31 7.46
C TYR A 320 0.20 23.55 8.85
N LYS A 321 1.51 23.39 9.04
CA LYS A 321 2.17 23.68 10.32
C LYS A 321 2.09 25.17 10.63
N GLU A 322 2.34 26.03 9.66
CA GLU A 322 2.24 27.50 9.81
C GLU A 322 0.81 27.93 10.16
N ARG A 323 -0.20 27.27 9.57
CA ARG A 323 -1.62 27.50 9.89
C ARG A 323 -2.09 26.84 11.19
N GLY A 324 -1.19 26.23 11.98
CA GLY A 324 -1.52 25.54 13.23
C GLY A 324 -2.28 24.21 13.06
N ASN A 325 -2.49 23.74 11.83
CA ASN A 325 -3.15 22.46 11.55
C ASN A 325 -2.16 21.29 11.64
N LEU A 326 -1.71 21.00 12.86
CA LEU A 326 -0.64 20.03 13.12
C LEU A 326 -0.98 18.60 12.65
N ARG A 327 -2.26 18.23 12.67
CA ARG A 327 -2.72 16.91 12.19
C ARG A 327 -2.55 16.77 10.68
N GLN A 328 -2.91 17.80 9.91
CA GLN A 328 -2.70 17.79 8.46
C GLN A 328 -1.22 17.95 8.10
N ALA A 329 -0.47 18.76 8.86
CA ALA A 329 0.98 18.86 8.71
C ALA A 329 1.65 17.49 8.88
N GLU A 330 1.28 16.72 9.91
CA GLU A 330 1.79 15.37 10.12
C GLU A 330 1.42 14.43 8.97
N ARG A 331 0.16 14.48 8.51
CA ARG A 331 -0.34 13.65 7.40
C ARG A 331 0.47 13.89 6.12
N ARG A 332 0.64 15.15 5.72
CA ARG A 332 1.42 15.54 4.53
C ARG A 332 2.90 15.20 4.66
N CYS A 333 3.46 15.40 5.85
CA CYS A 333 4.85 15.06 6.13
C CYS A 333 5.12 13.55 5.98
N ARG A 334 4.18 12.71 6.42
CA ARG A 334 4.24 11.25 6.22
C ARG A 334 4.08 10.85 4.76
N GLN A 335 3.24 11.53 3.99
CA GLN A 335 3.11 11.30 2.54
C GLN A 335 4.42 11.60 1.81
N ALA A 336 5.13 12.67 2.21
CA ALA A 336 6.47 12.97 1.71
C ALA A 336 7.47 11.84 2.03
N LEU A 337 7.49 11.38 3.29
CA LEU A 337 8.38 10.30 3.74
C LEU A 337 8.03 8.92 3.18
N TYR A 338 6.81 8.74 2.71
CA TYR A 338 6.39 7.53 2.02
C TYR A 338 7.02 7.46 0.62
N LEU A 339 6.96 8.56 -0.12
CA LEU A 339 7.57 8.66 -1.45
C LEU A 339 9.09 8.73 -1.41
N ALA A 340 9.63 9.36 -0.37
CA ALA A 340 11.06 9.48 -0.16
C ALA A 340 11.43 9.20 1.31
N PRO A 341 11.67 7.93 1.67
CA PRO A 341 12.01 7.54 3.04
C PRO A 341 13.29 8.21 3.60
N GLY A 342 14.21 8.63 2.75
CA GLY A 342 15.42 9.35 3.13
C GLY A 342 15.25 10.87 3.21
N TYR A 343 14.05 11.43 2.98
CA TYR A 343 13.90 12.87 2.85
C TYR A 343 14.02 13.59 4.20
N LEU A 344 15.23 14.09 4.47
CA LEU A 344 15.61 14.69 5.75
C LEU A 344 14.71 15.86 6.18
N PRO A 345 14.36 16.83 5.30
CA PRO A 345 13.46 17.93 5.68
C PRO A 345 12.11 17.45 6.23
N ALA A 346 11.54 16.40 5.63
CA ALA A 346 10.31 15.81 6.14
C ALA A 346 10.52 15.02 7.44
N LEU A 347 11.66 14.33 7.64
CA LEU A 347 11.95 13.67 8.91
C LEU A 347 12.05 14.68 10.06
N GLU A 348 12.72 15.81 9.84
CA GLU A 348 12.90 16.88 10.82
C GLU A 348 11.58 17.61 11.11
N LEU A 349 10.79 17.87 10.07
CA LEU A 349 9.45 18.42 10.24
C LEU A 349 8.57 17.47 11.08
N LEU A 350 8.57 16.17 10.77
CA LEU A 350 7.84 15.17 11.55
C LEU A 350 8.31 15.14 13.01
N GLN A 351 9.62 15.25 13.25
CA GLN A 351 10.18 15.33 14.61
C GLN A 351 9.69 16.57 15.35
N SER A 352 9.62 17.73 14.69
CA SER A 352 9.12 18.97 15.29
C SER A 352 7.63 18.88 15.68
N LEU A 353 6.83 18.16 14.90
CA LEU A 353 5.42 17.90 15.20
C LEU A 353 5.25 16.92 16.37
N TRP A 354 6.29 16.16 16.69
CA TRP A 354 6.29 15.04 17.64
C TRP A 354 7.05 15.30 18.94
N HIS A 355 7.39 16.56 19.25
CA HIS A 355 8.16 16.90 20.44
C HIS A 355 7.56 16.33 21.75
N VAL A 356 6.23 16.19 21.83
CA VAL A 356 5.51 15.59 22.97
C VAL A 356 4.84 14.25 22.66
N HIS A 357 5.24 13.54 21.59
CA HIS A 357 4.57 12.30 21.20
C HIS A 357 4.56 11.27 22.34
N PRO A 358 3.40 10.67 22.69
CA PRO A 358 3.23 9.85 23.90
C PRO A 358 4.12 8.60 23.90
N ASN A 359 4.50 8.12 22.71
CA ASN A 359 5.36 6.95 22.56
C ASN A 359 6.85 7.33 22.50
N ALA A 360 7.55 7.24 23.63
CA ALA A 360 8.98 7.52 23.75
C ALA A 360 9.89 6.63 22.88
N ARG A 361 9.45 5.41 22.52
CA ARG A 361 10.22 4.51 21.64
C ARG A 361 10.18 4.99 20.19
N LEU A 362 9.03 5.46 19.72
CA LEU A 362 8.88 6.03 18.38
C LEU A 362 9.69 7.33 18.23
N ARG A 363 9.73 8.17 19.27
CA ARG A 363 10.61 9.36 19.30
C ARG A 363 12.08 8.98 19.13
N ARG A 364 12.57 8.00 19.92
CA ARG A 364 13.96 7.53 19.81
C ARG A 364 14.28 6.93 18.43
N ALA A 365 13.36 6.18 17.85
CA ALA A 365 13.53 5.59 16.52
C ALA A 365 13.61 6.67 15.42
N LEU A 366 12.75 7.69 15.49
CA LEU A 366 12.79 8.82 14.56
C LEU A 366 14.10 9.62 14.69
N SER A 367 14.54 9.92 15.91
CA SER A 367 15.82 10.61 16.15
C SER A 367 17.01 9.79 15.65
N ALA A 368 17.03 8.48 15.87
CA ALA A 368 18.08 7.60 15.36
C ALA A 368 18.11 7.55 13.83
N ARG A 369 16.94 7.60 13.19
CA ARG A 369 16.81 7.67 11.73
C ARG A 369 17.34 9.00 11.16
N ILE A 370 17.03 10.12 11.81
CA ILE A 370 17.54 11.45 11.42
C ILE A 370 19.08 11.47 11.52
N LEU A 371 19.63 10.98 12.64
CA LEU A 371 21.09 10.92 12.82
C LEU A 371 21.77 10.05 11.76
N ARG A 372 21.17 8.91 11.40
CA ARG A 372 21.67 8.04 10.33
C ARG A 372 21.69 8.75 8.98
N VAL A 373 20.57 9.35 8.58
CA VAL A 373 20.46 10.06 7.28
C VAL A 373 21.41 11.26 7.24
N ARG A 374 21.60 11.98 8.35
CA ARG A 374 22.61 13.06 8.44
C ARG A 374 24.03 12.54 8.28
N GLY A 375 24.35 11.40 8.88
CA GLY A 375 25.65 10.74 8.72
C GLY A 375 25.91 10.29 7.28
N GLU A 376 24.89 9.74 6.62
CA GLU A 376 24.95 9.33 5.20
C GLU A 376 25.17 10.54 4.27
N ILE A 377 24.46 11.65 4.50
CA ILE A 377 24.66 12.92 3.75
C ILE A 377 26.06 13.49 3.98
N GLY A 378 26.55 13.50 5.24
CA GLY A 378 27.88 14.00 5.57
C GLY A 378 29.01 13.17 4.94
N ALA A 379 28.87 11.84 4.91
CA ALA A 379 29.84 10.95 4.25
C ALA A 379 29.89 11.15 2.74
N LEU A 380 28.74 11.42 2.10
CA LEU A 380 28.67 11.72 0.66
C LEU A 380 29.26 13.10 0.32
N ALA A 381 29.03 14.10 1.15
CA ALA A 381 29.62 15.43 0.98
C ALA A 381 31.17 15.41 1.13
N GLY A 382 31.69 14.58 2.03
CA GLY A 382 33.13 14.36 2.20
C GLY A 382 33.80 13.56 1.07
N LEU A 383 33.04 12.72 0.37
CA LEU A 383 33.52 12.01 -0.83
C LEU A 383 33.57 12.93 -2.06
N THR A 384 32.65 13.88 -2.18
CA THR A 384 32.67 14.89 -3.25
C THR A 384 33.77 15.94 -3.07
N SER A 385 34.16 16.28 -1.85
CA SER A 385 35.28 17.21 -1.59
C SER A 385 36.65 16.59 -1.90
N LEU A 386 36.78 15.26 -1.80
CA LEU A 386 38.03 14.55 -2.15
C LEU A 386 38.18 14.31 -3.66
N SER A 387 37.12 14.48 -4.45
CA SER A 387 37.15 14.37 -5.91
C SER A 387 37.34 15.69 -6.65
N GLU A 388 37.30 16.83 -5.94
CA GLU A 388 37.58 18.16 -6.53
C GLU A 388 39.04 18.62 -6.28
N GLU A 389 39.80 17.92 -5.43
CA GLU A 389 41.22 18.18 -5.15
C GLU A 389 42.20 17.17 -5.80
N ALA A 390 41.71 16.27 -6.67
CA ALA A 390 42.51 15.34 -7.48
C ALA A 390 42.25 15.59 -8.96
#